data_AF-A0AB37UJG4-F1
#
_entry.id   AF-A0AB37UJG4-F1
#
_cell.length_a   1.000
_cell.length_b   1.000
_cell.length_c   1.000
_cell.angle_alpha   90.00
_cell.angle_beta   90.00
_cell.angle_gamma   90.00
#
_symmetry.space_group_name_H-M   'P 1'
#
loop_
_entity.id
_entity.type
_entity.pdbx_description
1 polymer ?
#
loop_
_entity_poly.entity_id
_entity_poly.type
_entity_poly.pdbx_seq_one_letter_code
_entity_poly.pdbx_strand_id
1 'polypeptide(L)'
;MKFLGIDLGWSSGASGLCCLELTNGQLQLLDLDRRESIADILAWIDTWVQLEEPAIVAVDAPTLIPNATGMRLPDKLTHKYFGKYHAGCYPANLSLPFAQRTVDFGLALEARGFNHAPEITPQMPGRYQIEVFPHPAIVHLFQLDRILKYKKGKLAERYLELLKLRRHIVDVLSTLEPALVLSQESCQSSEIPPTPLKKGGKIPSITSHKRIQSVLNSDRHASLTLASLKAVEDQLDSLICAYVAAHWWYWGLERNWVLGDRTSGYIVVPAPLPVQAANLDGARVLRPEN
;
A
#
# COMPACT_ATOMS: atom_id res chain seq x y z
N MET A 1 2.73 -16.34 -1.27
CA MET A 1 1.73 -15.52 -2.00
C MET A 1 2.26 -14.10 -2.08
N LYS A 2 2.02 -13.41 -3.20
CA LYS A 2 2.55 -12.05 -3.43
C LYS A 2 1.47 -10.98 -3.24
N PHE A 3 1.89 -9.81 -2.74
CA PHE A 3 1.05 -8.67 -2.49
C PHE A 3 1.70 -7.44 -3.11
N LEU A 4 1.03 -6.86 -4.10
CA LEU A 4 1.52 -5.73 -4.87
C LEU A 4 0.75 -4.50 -4.42
N GLY A 5 1.47 -3.45 -4.07
CA GLY A 5 0.90 -2.16 -3.68
C GLY A 5 1.24 -1.09 -4.70
N ILE A 6 0.24 -0.29 -5.06
CA ILE A 6 0.33 0.71 -6.12
C ILE A 6 -0.22 2.03 -5.58
N ASP A 7 0.67 2.99 -5.29
CA ASP A 7 0.27 4.40 -5.10
C ASP A 7 0.13 5.04 -6.47
N LEU A 8 -1.07 4.97 -7.05
CA LEU A 8 -1.30 5.31 -8.44
C LEU A 8 -1.28 6.83 -8.64
N GLY A 9 -0.57 7.33 -9.65
CA GLY A 9 -0.71 8.70 -10.11
C GLY A 9 -2.06 8.92 -10.81
N TRP A 10 -3.02 9.55 -10.13
CA TRP A 10 -4.40 9.71 -10.61
C TRP A 10 -4.51 10.47 -11.94
N SER A 11 -3.63 11.43 -12.21
CA SER A 11 -3.67 12.26 -13.42
C SER A 11 -2.34 12.27 -14.16
N SER A 12 -1.24 12.43 -13.44
CA SER A 12 0.13 12.50 -13.97
C SER A 12 1.15 12.16 -12.88
N GLY A 13 2.41 12.04 -13.28
CA GLY A 13 3.53 11.74 -12.39
C GLY A 13 3.70 10.24 -12.12
N ALA A 14 4.83 9.91 -11.52
CA ALA A 14 5.15 8.53 -11.20
C ALA A 14 4.29 7.98 -10.06
N SER A 15 3.96 6.70 -10.19
CA SER A 15 3.28 5.87 -9.21
C SER A 15 4.32 5.09 -8.40
N GLY A 16 4.09 4.96 -7.10
CA GLY A 16 4.90 4.10 -6.24
C GLY A 16 4.49 2.65 -6.40
N LEU A 17 5.46 1.74 -6.42
CA LEU A 17 5.24 0.30 -6.59
C LEU A 17 5.98 -0.46 -5.49
N CYS A 18 5.29 -1.39 -4.84
CA CYS A 18 5.87 -2.28 -3.83
C CYS A 18 5.44 -3.72 -4.08
N CYS A 19 6.38 -4.66 -4.03
CA CYS A 19 6.10 -6.09 -4.08
C CYS A 19 6.53 -6.75 -2.77
N LEU A 20 5.57 -7.32 -2.05
CA LEU A 20 5.80 -8.14 -0.86
C LEU A 20 5.52 -9.61 -1.19
N GLU A 21 6.22 -10.50 -0.51
CA GLU A 21 5.94 -11.94 -0.55
C GLU A 21 5.82 -12.50 0.86
N LEU A 22 4.74 -13.24 1.12
CA LEU A 22 4.58 -14.01 2.35
C LEU A 22 5.26 -15.37 2.19
N THR A 23 6.33 -15.57 2.95
CA THR A 23 7.13 -16.79 3.01
C THR A 23 7.37 -17.15 4.48
N ASN A 24 7.11 -18.41 4.87
CA ASN A 24 7.26 -18.89 6.25
C ASN A 24 6.53 -18.04 7.31
N GLY A 25 5.33 -17.54 6.97
CA GLY A 25 4.51 -16.72 7.88
C GLY A 25 4.96 -15.26 8.03
N GLN A 26 5.99 -14.84 7.29
CA GLN A 26 6.52 -13.47 7.35
C GLN A 26 6.51 -12.82 5.96
N LEU A 27 6.20 -11.52 5.92
CA LEU A 27 6.29 -10.72 4.71
C LEU A 27 7.73 -10.28 4.49
N GLN A 28 8.21 -10.48 3.27
CA GLN A 28 9.51 -10.00 2.79
C GLN A 28 9.28 -8.98 1.69
N LEU A 29 10.07 -7.90 1.72
CA LEU A 29 10.06 -6.88 0.67
C LEU A 29 10.95 -7.34 -0.50
N LEU A 30 10.32 -7.63 -1.65
CA LEU A 30 11.01 -8.07 -2.86
C LEU A 30 11.43 -6.90 -3.76
N ASP A 31 10.58 -5.88 -3.87
CA ASP A 31 10.84 -4.72 -4.72
C ASP A 31 10.14 -3.46 -4.25
N LEU A 32 10.77 -2.32 -4.55
CA LEU A 32 10.27 -0.99 -4.27
C LEU A 32 10.73 -0.03 -5.37
N ASP A 33 9.80 0.42 -6.20
CA ASP A 33 10.09 1.11 -7.46
C ASP A 33 9.11 2.26 -7.71
N ARG A 34 9.34 3.01 -8.80
CA ARG A 34 8.43 4.03 -9.31
C ARG A 34 8.37 3.99 -10.83
N ARG A 35 7.15 4.06 -11.37
CA ARG A 35 6.90 4.09 -12.82
C ARG A 35 5.86 5.13 -13.16
N GLU A 36 6.02 5.80 -14.29
CA GLU A 36 5.14 6.91 -14.70
C GLU A 36 3.99 6.47 -15.59
N SER A 37 4.27 5.63 -16.58
CA SER A 37 3.23 5.17 -17.51
C SER A 37 2.46 3.98 -16.93
N ILE A 38 1.16 3.90 -17.24
CA ILE A 38 0.33 2.73 -16.91
C ILE A 38 0.91 1.45 -17.52
N ALA A 39 1.42 1.54 -18.75
CA ALA A 39 2.03 0.40 -19.43
C ALA A 39 3.23 -0.16 -18.64
N ASP A 40 4.10 0.71 -18.12
CA ASP A 40 5.26 0.27 -17.33
C ASP A 40 4.85 -0.31 -15.97
N ILE A 41 3.79 0.23 -15.36
CA ILE A 41 3.23 -0.31 -14.11
C ILE A 41 2.69 -1.72 -14.35
N LEU A 42 1.90 -1.92 -15.40
CA LEU A 42 1.34 -3.23 -15.76
C LEU A 42 2.44 -4.23 -16.13
N ALA A 43 3.47 -3.81 -16.88
CA ALA A 43 4.62 -4.65 -17.19
C ALA A 43 5.43 -5.03 -15.93
N TRP A 44 5.51 -4.13 -14.94
CA TRP A 44 6.11 -4.43 -13.65
C TRP A 44 5.30 -5.47 -12.87
N ILE A 45 3.96 -5.39 -12.87
CA ILE A 45 3.09 -6.44 -12.29
C ILE A 45 3.36 -7.78 -12.96
N ASP A 46 3.38 -7.81 -14.29
CA ASP A 46 3.59 -9.02 -15.09
C ASP A 46 5.01 -9.63 -14.88
N THR A 47 5.98 -8.83 -14.43
CA THR A 47 7.34 -9.30 -14.07
C THR A 47 7.35 -10.05 -12.73
N TRP A 48 6.51 -9.63 -11.77
CA TRP A 48 6.48 -10.19 -10.43
C TRP A 48 5.48 -11.32 -10.24
N VAL A 49 4.39 -11.33 -11.02
CA VAL A 49 3.32 -12.31 -10.90
C VAL A 49 3.11 -13.00 -12.25
N GLN A 50 3.44 -14.28 -12.31
CA GLN A 50 3.23 -15.07 -13.52
C GLN A 50 1.74 -15.25 -13.83
N LEU A 51 1.42 -15.62 -15.06
CA LEU A 51 0.05 -15.99 -15.43
C LEU A 51 -0.42 -17.14 -14.52
N GLU A 52 -1.62 -17.00 -13.93
CA GLU A 52 -2.23 -17.94 -12.97
C GLU A 52 -1.65 -17.95 -11.55
N GLU A 53 -0.53 -17.26 -11.29
CA GLU A 53 0.03 -17.17 -9.95
C GLU A 53 -0.89 -16.34 -9.02
N PRO A 54 -1.23 -16.84 -7.81
CA PRO A 54 -2.07 -16.12 -6.87
C PRO A 54 -1.35 -14.89 -6.29
N ALA A 55 -2.01 -13.74 -6.39
CA ALA A 55 -1.53 -12.48 -5.84
C ALA A 55 -2.68 -11.50 -5.60
N ILE A 56 -2.46 -10.52 -4.73
CA ILE A 56 -3.35 -9.37 -4.57
C ILE A 56 -2.67 -8.10 -5.07
N VAL A 57 -3.40 -7.29 -5.83
CA VAL A 57 -3.00 -5.94 -6.22
C VAL A 57 -3.85 -4.92 -5.45
N ALA A 58 -3.25 -4.19 -4.51
CA ALA A 58 -3.86 -3.07 -3.80
C ALA A 58 -3.51 -1.74 -4.46
N VAL A 59 -4.53 -0.93 -4.75
CA VAL A 59 -4.38 0.33 -5.49
C VAL A 59 -4.89 1.50 -4.65
N ASP A 60 -4.06 2.52 -4.42
CA ASP A 60 -4.49 3.83 -3.86
C ASP A 60 -5.16 4.67 -4.95
N ALA A 61 -6.30 4.19 -5.44
CA ALA A 61 -7.15 4.90 -6.38
C ALA A 61 -8.54 4.28 -6.46
N PRO A 62 -9.57 5.07 -6.84
CA PRO A 62 -10.90 4.57 -7.14
C PRO A 62 -10.92 3.81 -8.47
N THR A 63 -10.76 2.49 -8.44
CA THR A 63 -10.82 1.65 -9.64
C THR A 63 -12.24 1.25 -10.04
N LEU A 64 -13.23 1.43 -9.15
CA LEU A 64 -14.67 1.28 -9.43
C LEU A 64 -15.42 2.59 -9.16
N ILE A 65 -15.89 3.26 -10.22
CA ILE A 65 -16.64 4.51 -10.11
C ILE A 65 -18.02 4.37 -10.77
N PRO A 66 -19.08 4.05 -10.01
CA PRO A 66 -20.41 3.80 -10.59
C PRO A 66 -21.23 5.09 -10.83
N ASN A 67 -20.90 6.19 -10.16
CA ASN A 67 -21.71 7.42 -10.16
C ASN A 67 -21.18 8.49 -11.12
N ALA A 68 -22.10 9.14 -11.83
CA ALA A 68 -21.77 10.25 -12.75
C ALA A 68 -21.21 11.47 -12.02
N THR A 69 -21.83 11.85 -10.89
CA THR A 69 -21.46 13.01 -10.06
C THR A 69 -21.60 12.70 -8.57
N GLY A 70 -21.14 13.61 -7.70
CA GLY A 70 -21.25 13.46 -6.25
C GLY A 70 -20.19 12.52 -5.65
N MET A 71 -20.52 11.90 -4.51
CA MET A 71 -19.63 11.00 -3.78
C MET A 71 -20.13 9.55 -3.85
N ARG A 72 -19.21 8.59 -4.03
CA ARG A 72 -19.49 7.17 -3.84
C ARG A 72 -19.79 6.85 -2.36
N LEU A 73 -20.35 5.67 -2.10
CA LEU A 73 -20.55 5.19 -0.73
C LEU A 73 -19.23 5.09 0.07
N PRO A 74 -18.15 4.45 -0.44
CA PRO A 74 -16.83 4.43 0.22
C PRO A 74 -16.34 5.81 0.61
N ASP A 75 -16.53 6.80 -0.27
CA ASP A 75 -16.03 8.14 -0.03
C ASP A 75 -16.75 8.80 1.15
N LYS A 76 -18.08 8.62 1.22
CA LYS A 76 -18.93 9.11 2.33
C LYS A 76 -18.58 8.43 3.64
N LEU A 77 -18.40 7.11 3.62
CA LEU A 77 -18.05 6.32 4.79
C LEU A 77 -16.66 6.67 5.31
N THR A 78 -15.72 6.94 4.41
CA THR A 78 -14.39 7.44 4.77
C THR A 78 -14.49 8.77 5.50
N HIS A 79 -15.26 9.74 4.99
CA HIS A 79 -15.52 10.99 5.73
C HIS A 79 -16.16 10.76 7.10
N LYS A 80 -17.16 9.87 7.18
CA LYS A 80 -17.89 9.57 8.42
C LYS A 80 -16.97 8.99 9.51
N TYR A 81 -16.16 7.98 9.17
CA TYR A 81 -15.37 7.25 10.16
C TYR A 81 -13.96 7.83 10.36
N PHE A 82 -13.38 8.44 9.32
CA PHE A 82 -12.01 8.90 9.32
C PHE A 82 -11.83 10.42 9.35
N GLY A 83 -12.92 11.20 9.24
CA GLY A 83 -12.89 12.65 9.29
C GLY A 83 -12.25 13.22 10.56
N LYS A 84 -12.49 12.59 11.72
CA LYS A 84 -11.89 13.00 13.01
C LYS A 84 -10.36 12.91 13.03
N TYR A 85 -9.77 12.00 12.25
CA TYR A 85 -8.32 11.85 12.10
C TYR A 85 -7.74 12.74 11.00
N HIS A 86 -8.59 13.50 10.29
CA HIS A 86 -8.27 14.22 9.05
C HIS A 86 -7.92 13.30 7.87
N ALA A 87 -8.39 12.06 7.89
CA ALA A 87 -8.16 11.05 6.86
C ALA A 87 -9.38 10.89 5.93
N GLY A 88 -10.01 12.01 5.53
CA GLY A 88 -11.07 12.00 4.53
C GLY A 88 -10.51 11.87 3.10
N CYS A 89 -11.18 11.12 2.23
CA CYS A 89 -10.75 10.94 0.84
C CYS A 89 -11.26 12.07 -0.06
N TYR A 90 -10.58 12.27 -1.19
CA TYR A 90 -11.14 13.08 -2.27
C TYR A 90 -12.27 12.28 -2.96
N PRO A 91 -13.50 12.81 -3.09
CA PRO A 91 -14.60 12.06 -3.70
C PRO A 91 -14.34 11.71 -5.16
N ALA A 92 -14.76 10.51 -5.57
CA ALA A 92 -14.65 10.05 -6.95
C ALA A 92 -16.03 10.02 -7.64
N ASN A 93 -16.06 10.40 -8.91
CA ASN A 93 -17.21 10.31 -9.81
C ASN A 93 -16.74 10.43 -11.26
N LEU A 94 -17.54 9.97 -12.22
CA LEU A 94 -17.16 9.88 -13.63
C LEU A 94 -16.95 11.25 -14.31
N SER A 95 -17.44 12.35 -13.74
CA SER A 95 -17.20 13.70 -14.29
C SER A 95 -15.80 14.24 -14.01
N LEU A 96 -15.02 13.59 -13.14
CA LEU A 96 -13.69 14.03 -12.76
C LEU A 96 -12.62 13.57 -13.77
N PRO A 97 -11.59 14.40 -14.05
CA PRO A 97 -10.63 14.14 -15.12
C PRO A 97 -9.76 12.88 -14.92
N PHE A 98 -9.61 12.38 -13.69
CA PHE A 98 -8.87 11.15 -13.40
C PHE A 98 -9.74 9.87 -13.50
N ALA A 99 -11.06 10.00 -13.59
CA ALA A 99 -11.97 8.86 -13.45
C ALA A 99 -11.71 7.79 -14.50
N GLN A 100 -11.57 8.19 -15.77
CA GLN A 100 -11.27 7.26 -16.86
C GLN A 100 -9.96 6.51 -16.61
N ARG A 101 -8.89 7.21 -16.26
CA ARG A 101 -7.55 6.62 -16.02
C ARG A 101 -7.56 5.58 -14.90
N THR A 102 -8.26 5.86 -13.81
CA THR A 102 -8.31 4.98 -12.63
C THR A 102 -9.20 3.77 -12.86
N VAL A 103 -10.36 3.94 -13.52
CA VAL A 103 -11.24 2.83 -13.94
C VAL A 103 -10.55 1.93 -14.97
N ASP A 104 -9.90 2.50 -15.99
CA ASP A 104 -9.16 1.72 -17.01
C ASP A 104 -8.04 0.89 -16.39
N PHE A 105 -7.41 1.39 -15.33
CA PHE A 105 -6.42 0.62 -14.58
C PHE A 105 -7.05 -0.62 -13.90
N GLY A 106 -8.21 -0.46 -13.25
CA GLY A 106 -8.98 -1.56 -12.68
C GLY A 106 -9.38 -2.61 -13.73
N LEU A 107 -9.89 -2.15 -14.87
CA LEU A 107 -10.26 -3.02 -16.00
C LEU A 107 -9.03 -3.77 -16.57
N ALA A 108 -7.86 -3.11 -16.64
CA ALA A 108 -6.63 -3.75 -17.09
C ALA A 108 -6.12 -4.83 -16.12
N LEU A 109 -6.42 -4.71 -14.82
CA LEU A 109 -6.18 -5.75 -13.81
C LEU A 109 -7.21 -6.89 -13.94
N GLU A 110 -8.49 -6.59 -14.17
CA GLU A 110 -9.51 -7.63 -14.43
C GLU A 110 -9.18 -8.45 -15.69
N ALA A 111 -8.70 -7.80 -16.75
CA ALA A 111 -8.22 -8.48 -17.95
C ALA A 111 -7.01 -9.41 -17.69
N ARG A 112 -6.28 -9.20 -16.60
CA ARG A 112 -5.19 -10.08 -16.10
C ARG A 112 -5.70 -11.15 -15.12
N GLY A 113 -7.00 -11.21 -14.89
CA GLY A 113 -7.65 -12.15 -13.97
C GLY A 113 -7.68 -11.70 -12.51
N PHE A 114 -7.30 -10.46 -12.20
CA PHE A 114 -7.43 -9.92 -10.84
C PHE A 114 -8.86 -9.43 -10.62
N ASN A 115 -9.67 -10.23 -9.95
CA ASN A 115 -11.06 -9.89 -9.66
C ASN A 115 -11.13 -8.95 -8.45
N HIS A 116 -12.05 -7.97 -8.45
CA HIS A 116 -12.27 -7.21 -7.23
C HIS A 116 -12.74 -8.10 -6.09
N ALA A 117 -12.15 -7.92 -4.92
CA ALA A 117 -12.43 -8.68 -3.72
C ALA A 117 -12.85 -7.79 -2.54
N PRO A 118 -14.04 -7.16 -2.59
CA PRO A 118 -14.66 -6.55 -1.41
C PRO A 118 -15.00 -7.61 -0.34
N GLU A 119 -15.07 -8.88 -0.75
CA GLU A 119 -15.21 -10.03 0.12
C GLU A 119 -14.10 -11.03 -0.21
N ILE A 120 -13.58 -11.70 0.81
CA ILE A 120 -12.57 -12.74 0.65
C ILE A 120 -12.74 -13.82 1.70
N THR A 121 -12.39 -15.05 1.36
CA THR A 121 -12.10 -16.07 2.37
C THR A 121 -10.64 -15.89 2.80
N PRO A 122 -10.35 -15.63 4.09
CA PRO A 122 -8.98 -15.43 4.55
C PRO A 122 -8.06 -16.58 4.12
N GLN A 123 -6.86 -16.21 3.69
CA GLN A 123 -5.78 -17.10 3.27
C GLN A 123 -6.10 -17.99 2.05
N MET A 124 -7.22 -17.75 1.36
CA MET A 124 -7.56 -18.44 0.12
C MET A 124 -6.68 -17.92 -1.03
N PRO A 125 -5.88 -18.76 -1.70
CA PRO A 125 -5.13 -18.33 -2.87
C PRO A 125 -6.08 -17.86 -3.98
N GLY A 126 -5.69 -16.82 -4.69
CA GLY A 126 -6.44 -16.29 -5.82
C GLY A 126 -5.80 -15.04 -6.39
N ARG A 127 -6.38 -14.52 -7.47
CA ARG A 127 -5.98 -13.28 -8.11
C ARG A 127 -7.01 -12.21 -7.80
N TYR A 128 -6.64 -11.29 -6.93
CA TYR A 128 -7.54 -10.27 -6.43
C TYR A 128 -7.01 -8.85 -6.68
N GLN A 129 -7.91 -7.89 -6.83
CA GLN A 129 -7.60 -6.48 -6.72
C GLN A 129 -8.47 -5.81 -5.65
N ILE A 130 -7.95 -4.79 -4.98
CA ILE A 130 -8.66 -4.00 -3.98
C ILE A 130 -8.29 -2.52 -4.08
N GLU A 131 -9.26 -1.64 -3.83
CA GLU A 131 -8.96 -0.23 -3.53
C GLU A 131 -8.53 -0.14 -2.06
N VAL A 132 -7.48 0.62 -1.81
CA VAL A 132 -6.99 0.94 -0.46
C VAL A 132 -6.83 2.44 -0.31
N PHE A 133 -6.72 2.91 0.93
CA PHE A 133 -6.45 4.31 1.20
C PHE A 133 -5.39 4.43 2.31
N PRO A 134 -4.13 4.81 1.99
CA PRO A 134 -3.01 4.80 2.93
C PRO A 134 -3.23 5.62 4.19
N HIS A 135 -3.86 6.81 4.11
CA HIS A 135 -4.05 7.66 5.29
C HIS A 135 -4.89 6.99 6.39
N PRO A 136 -6.12 6.48 6.11
CA PRO A 136 -6.86 5.63 7.05
C PRO A 136 -6.08 4.42 7.56
N ALA A 137 -5.37 3.72 6.66
CA ALA A 137 -4.62 2.52 7.03
C ALA A 137 -3.49 2.85 8.02
N ILE A 138 -2.70 3.89 7.77
CA ILE A 138 -1.64 4.41 8.64
C ILE A 138 -2.19 4.76 10.01
N VAL A 139 -3.32 5.46 10.06
CA VAL A 139 -3.97 5.86 11.32
C VAL A 139 -4.32 4.64 12.17
N HIS A 140 -4.94 3.61 11.59
CA HIS A 140 -5.37 2.43 12.35
C HIS A 140 -4.22 1.47 12.67
N LEU A 141 -3.33 1.18 11.71
CA LEU A 141 -2.19 0.29 11.92
C LEU A 141 -1.24 0.81 12.99
N PHE A 142 -1.01 2.13 13.02
CA PHE A 142 -0.06 2.76 13.94
C PHE A 142 -0.74 3.48 15.11
N GLN A 143 -2.06 3.31 15.27
CA GLN A 143 -2.87 3.87 16.36
C GLN A 143 -2.65 5.37 16.56
N LEU A 144 -2.66 6.13 15.46
CA LEU A 144 -2.42 7.58 15.50
C LEU A 144 -3.71 8.36 15.77
N ASP A 145 -3.59 9.45 16.53
CA ASP A 145 -4.73 10.34 16.78
C ASP A 145 -5.16 11.13 15.54
N ARG A 146 -4.24 11.35 14.58
CA ARG A 146 -4.46 12.07 13.31
C ARG A 146 -3.46 11.59 12.26
N ILE A 147 -3.70 11.94 10.99
CA ILE A 147 -2.76 11.67 9.91
C ILE A 147 -1.38 12.32 10.14
N LEU A 148 -0.35 11.67 9.61
CA LEU A 148 0.96 12.28 9.37
C LEU A 148 0.86 13.19 8.15
N LYS A 149 1.35 14.43 8.24
CA LYS A 149 1.21 15.44 7.16
C LYS A 149 2.37 15.40 6.17
N TYR A 150 2.61 14.25 5.56
CA TYR A 150 3.74 14.08 4.64
C TYR A 150 3.46 14.54 3.19
N LYS A 151 2.18 14.58 2.76
CA LYS A 151 1.80 15.01 1.39
C LYS A 151 1.61 16.53 1.22
N LYS A 152 1.51 17.31 2.31
CA LYS A 152 1.20 18.75 2.28
C LYS A 152 2.01 19.52 3.32
N GLY A 153 2.39 20.76 3.00
CA GLY A 153 3.15 21.63 3.91
C GLY A 153 4.54 21.99 3.37
N LYS A 154 5.35 22.64 4.21
CA LYS A 154 6.71 23.04 3.82
C LYS A 154 7.59 21.79 3.67
N LEU A 155 8.61 21.89 2.81
CA LEU A 155 9.53 20.78 2.53
C LEU A 155 10.10 20.14 3.81
N ALA A 156 10.59 20.96 4.75
CA ALA A 156 11.16 20.48 6.01
C ALA A 156 10.13 19.78 6.91
N GLU A 157 8.90 20.28 6.97
CA GLU A 157 7.80 19.67 7.74
C GLU A 157 7.43 18.31 7.15
N ARG A 158 7.23 18.25 5.82
CA ARG A 158 6.94 17.00 5.12
C ARG A 158 8.03 15.95 5.33
N TYR A 159 9.29 16.37 5.31
CA TYR A 159 10.42 15.48 5.58
C TYR A 159 10.36 14.85 6.98
N LEU A 160 10.09 15.65 8.01
CA LEU A 160 9.93 15.13 9.37
C LEU A 160 8.74 14.16 9.48
N GLU A 161 7.63 14.44 8.81
CA GLU A 161 6.46 13.55 8.80
C GLU A 161 6.74 12.23 8.05
N LEU A 162 7.52 12.24 6.96
CA LEU A 162 7.97 11.02 6.28
C LEU A 162 8.93 10.19 7.13
N LEU A 163 9.83 10.84 7.87
CA LEU A 163 10.69 10.14 8.83
C LEU A 163 9.86 9.42 9.91
N LYS A 164 8.81 10.06 10.42
CA LYS A 164 7.86 9.41 11.35
C LYS A 164 7.19 8.21 10.69
N LEU A 165 6.67 8.35 9.47
CA LEU A 165 6.03 7.26 8.74
C LEU A 165 6.98 6.07 8.55
N ARG A 166 8.21 6.33 8.08
CA ARG A 166 9.26 5.32 7.93
C ARG A 166 9.54 4.60 9.25
N ARG A 167 9.65 5.34 10.35
CA ARG A 167 9.88 4.76 11.67
C ARG A 167 8.72 3.85 12.09
N HIS A 168 7.47 4.30 11.92
CA HIS A 168 6.31 3.45 12.22
C HIS A 168 6.27 2.18 11.36
N ILE A 169 6.63 2.27 10.07
CA ILE A 169 6.72 1.11 9.18
C ILE A 169 7.70 0.07 9.74
N VAL A 170 8.90 0.50 10.16
CA VAL A 170 9.95 -0.39 10.69
C VAL A 170 9.55 -0.94 12.07
N ASP A 171 9.13 -0.07 12.98
CA ASP A 171 8.91 -0.39 14.39
C ASP A 171 7.61 -1.17 14.61
N VAL A 172 6.55 -0.88 13.85
CA VAL A 172 5.22 -1.47 14.09
C VAL A 172 4.94 -2.65 13.17
N LEU A 173 5.16 -2.54 11.85
CA LEU A 173 4.77 -3.63 10.93
C LEU A 173 5.55 -4.93 11.16
N SER A 174 6.73 -4.86 11.76
CA SER A 174 7.51 -6.02 12.19
C SER A 174 6.90 -6.77 13.40
N THR A 175 5.99 -6.11 14.13
CA THR A 175 5.31 -6.67 15.33
C THR A 175 3.87 -7.13 15.04
N LEU A 176 3.30 -6.72 13.92
CA LEU A 176 1.97 -7.13 13.48
C LEU A 176 2.01 -8.52 12.85
N GLU A 177 0.83 -9.07 12.58
CA GLU A 177 0.67 -10.33 11.88
C GLU A 177 -0.17 -10.10 10.62
N PRO A 178 0.29 -10.47 9.41
CA PRO A 178 1.63 -11.00 9.13
C PRO A 178 2.72 -9.92 9.35
N ALA A 179 3.86 -10.36 9.90
CA ALA A 179 4.98 -9.46 10.24
C ALA A 179 5.78 -9.09 8.99
N LEU A 180 6.11 -7.81 8.83
CA LEU A 180 7.01 -7.34 7.77
C LEU A 180 8.46 -7.37 8.26
N VAL A 181 9.26 -8.27 7.67
CA VAL A 181 10.69 -8.38 7.94
C VAL A 181 11.46 -7.57 6.90
N LEU A 182 12.02 -6.45 7.35
CA LEU A 182 12.94 -5.64 6.56
C LEU A 182 14.36 -6.05 6.94
N SER A 183 15.05 -6.79 6.06
CA SER A 183 16.42 -7.22 6.35
C SER A 183 17.37 -6.02 6.47
N GLN A 184 18.00 -5.88 7.64
CA GLN A 184 19.04 -4.86 7.88
C GLN A 184 20.40 -5.20 7.26
N GLU A 185 20.50 -6.28 6.50
CA GLU A 185 21.77 -6.77 5.97
C GLU A 185 22.21 -5.96 4.75
N SER A 186 23.02 -4.91 4.98
CA SER A 186 24.31 -4.73 4.31
C SER A 186 25.07 -3.49 4.83
N CYS A 187 25.28 -3.41 6.15
CA CYS A 187 26.33 -2.58 6.75
C CYS A 187 27.52 -3.45 7.17
N GLN A 188 28.10 -4.18 6.22
CA GLN A 188 29.48 -4.67 6.35
C GLN A 188 30.20 -4.35 5.05
N SER A 189 31.10 -3.38 5.15
CA SER A 189 32.16 -3.10 4.18
C SER A 189 32.92 -4.40 3.88
N SER A 190 33.05 -4.76 2.61
CA SER A 190 34.10 -5.67 2.16
C SER A 190 34.44 -5.37 0.71
N GLU A 191 35.75 -5.41 0.48
CA GLU A 191 36.50 -4.91 -0.66
C GLU A 191 36.20 -5.66 -1.97
N ILE A 192 36.41 -4.97 -3.09
CA ILE A 192 36.40 -5.50 -4.46
C ILE A 192 37.61 -6.45 -4.62
N PRO A 193 37.53 -7.64 -5.24
CA PRO A 193 37.83 -7.78 -6.69
C PRO A 193 37.15 -9.02 -7.37
N PRO A 194 37.51 -9.42 -8.62
CA PRO A 194 36.74 -9.12 -9.83
C PRO A 194 36.09 -10.36 -10.49
N THR A 195 35.03 -10.13 -11.26
CA THR A 195 34.39 -11.04 -12.24
C THR A 195 35.37 -11.56 -13.33
N PRO A 196 35.10 -12.68 -14.09
CA PRO A 196 33.87 -12.80 -14.91
C PRO A 196 33.31 -14.19 -15.36
N LEU A 197 32.03 -14.16 -15.80
CA LEU A 197 31.32 -14.93 -16.87
C LEU A 197 30.41 -16.18 -16.57
N LYS A 198 29.11 -15.95 -16.83
CA LYS A 198 28.13 -16.59 -17.77
C LYS A 198 27.13 -17.72 -17.35
N LYS A 199 25.88 -17.39 -17.74
CA LYS A 199 24.73 -18.17 -18.28
C LYS A 199 23.77 -18.92 -17.33
N GLY A 200 22.49 -18.53 -17.41
CA GLY A 200 21.32 -19.30 -16.97
C GLY A 200 20.37 -18.52 -16.07
N GLY A 201 19.14 -18.25 -16.54
CA GLY A 201 17.97 -17.72 -15.81
C GLY A 201 18.19 -16.83 -14.59
N LYS A 202 18.14 -15.50 -14.75
CA LYS A 202 18.20 -14.56 -13.61
C LYS A 202 16.80 -14.32 -13.04
N ILE A 203 16.57 -14.85 -11.84
CA ILE A 203 15.69 -14.20 -10.86
C ILE A 203 16.36 -12.86 -10.49
N PRO A 204 15.65 -11.72 -10.47
CA PRO A 204 16.27 -10.43 -10.13
C PRO A 204 16.53 -10.34 -8.62
N SER A 205 17.59 -10.99 -8.10
CA SER A 205 17.75 -11.17 -6.64
C SER A 205 18.79 -10.30 -5.94
N ILE A 206 19.41 -9.29 -6.57
CA ILE A 206 20.50 -8.52 -5.90
C ILE A 206 20.38 -6.99 -6.05
N THR A 207 19.68 -6.46 -7.05
CA THR A 207 19.62 -4.99 -7.27
C THR A 207 18.59 -4.30 -6.38
N SER A 208 17.50 -4.97 -6.04
CA SER A 208 16.36 -4.42 -5.29
C SER A 208 16.74 -4.04 -3.85
N HIS A 209 17.53 -4.89 -3.17
CA HIS A 209 17.92 -4.70 -1.77
C HIS A 209 18.70 -3.39 -1.51
N LYS A 210 19.59 -2.98 -2.43
CA LYS A 210 20.36 -1.72 -2.29
C LYS A 210 19.47 -0.47 -2.40
N ARG A 211 18.41 -0.53 -3.22
CA ARG A 211 17.48 0.60 -3.43
C ARG A 211 16.55 0.79 -2.25
N ILE A 212 16.04 -0.32 -1.70
CA ILE A 212 15.19 -0.39 -0.52
C ILE A 212 15.90 0.23 0.70
N GLN A 213 17.13 -0.20 0.98
CA GLN A 213 17.91 0.34 2.09
C GLN A 213 18.26 1.82 1.89
N SER A 214 18.45 2.29 0.65
CA SER A 214 18.72 3.73 0.42
C SER A 214 17.52 4.62 0.75
N VAL A 215 16.30 4.16 0.47
CA VAL A 215 15.04 4.87 0.82
C VAL A 215 14.77 4.76 2.31
N LEU A 216 15.04 3.59 2.89
CA LEU A 216 14.86 3.30 4.31
C LEU A 216 16.06 3.66 5.18
N ASN A 217 17.14 4.27 4.67
CA ASN A 217 18.34 4.70 5.43
C ASN A 217 18.89 6.07 4.97
N SER A 218 18.15 6.86 4.18
CA SER A 218 18.62 8.18 3.73
C SER A 218 18.56 9.22 4.85
N ASP A 219 19.45 9.13 5.83
CA ASP A 219 19.68 10.17 6.85
C ASP A 219 20.64 11.26 6.32
N ARG A 220 20.99 11.21 5.02
CA ARG A 220 21.92 12.15 4.40
C ARG A 220 21.19 13.41 3.93
N HIS A 221 21.49 14.51 4.60
CA HIS A 221 21.24 15.93 4.27
C HIS A 221 21.78 16.39 2.88
N ALA A 222 21.78 15.54 1.86
CA ALA A 222 22.13 15.94 0.50
C ALA A 222 20.88 16.50 -0.20
N SER A 223 20.82 17.83 -0.38
CA SER A 223 19.85 18.60 -1.17
C SER A 223 18.46 17.96 -1.28
N LEU A 224 17.71 17.98 -0.18
CA LEU A 224 16.30 17.56 -0.17
C LEU A 224 15.53 18.44 -1.17
N THR A 225 14.93 17.83 -2.18
CA THR A 225 14.05 18.53 -3.14
C THR A 225 12.62 18.03 -2.95
N LEU A 226 11.64 18.80 -3.42
CA LEU A 226 10.26 18.33 -3.44
C LEU A 226 10.09 17.04 -4.27
N ALA A 227 10.88 16.90 -5.35
CA ALA A 227 10.84 15.72 -6.22
C ALA A 227 11.39 14.48 -5.53
N SER A 228 12.53 14.57 -4.83
CA SER A 228 13.08 13.44 -4.08
C SER A 228 12.18 13.06 -2.91
N LEU A 229 11.55 14.04 -2.27
CA LEU A 229 10.62 13.77 -1.18
C LEU A 229 9.33 13.10 -1.67
N LYS A 230 8.80 13.54 -2.82
CA LYS A 230 7.67 12.87 -3.48
C LYS A 230 8.03 11.44 -3.88
N ALA A 231 9.26 11.17 -4.32
CA ALA A 231 9.67 9.82 -4.64
C ALA A 231 9.64 8.88 -3.42
N VAL A 232 10.09 9.35 -2.26
CA VAL A 232 10.01 8.59 -1.01
C VAL A 232 8.57 8.42 -0.56
N GLU A 233 7.75 9.46 -0.66
CA GLU A 233 6.30 9.41 -0.38
C GLU A 233 5.61 8.32 -1.20
N ASP A 234 5.75 8.34 -2.54
CA ASP A 234 5.10 7.37 -3.42
C ASP A 234 5.50 5.93 -3.04
N GLN A 235 6.78 5.71 -2.74
CA GLN A 235 7.30 4.40 -2.34
C GLN A 235 6.72 3.93 -1.00
N LEU A 236 6.72 4.78 0.03
CA LEU A 236 6.19 4.40 1.34
C LEU A 236 4.68 4.14 1.28
N ASP A 237 3.92 4.93 0.52
CA ASP A 237 2.49 4.69 0.34
C ASP A 237 2.22 3.38 -0.40
N SER A 238 3.00 3.07 -1.43
CA SER A 238 2.89 1.78 -2.12
C SER A 238 3.21 0.59 -1.20
N LEU A 239 4.14 0.74 -0.25
CA LEU A 239 4.43 -0.28 0.76
C LEU A 239 3.25 -0.47 1.70
N ILE A 240 2.63 0.61 2.18
CA ILE A 240 1.40 0.54 2.97
C ILE A 240 0.29 -0.16 2.17
N CYS A 241 0.13 0.16 0.88
CA CYS A 241 -0.85 -0.51 0.02
C CYS A 241 -0.61 -2.03 -0.04
N ALA A 242 0.63 -2.46 -0.28
CA ALA A 242 1.00 -3.87 -0.33
C ALA A 242 0.76 -4.57 1.02
N TYR A 243 1.07 -3.89 2.12
CA TYR A 243 0.82 -4.41 3.46
C TYR A 243 -0.68 -4.57 3.74
N VAL A 244 -1.52 -3.61 3.34
CA VAL A 244 -2.99 -3.72 3.47
C VAL A 244 -3.52 -4.88 2.65
N ALA A 245 -3.00 -5.13 1.44
CA ALA A 245 -3.34 -6.33 0.67
C ALA A 245 -3.02 -7.63 1.43
N ALA A 246 -1.83 -7.73 2.02
CA ALA A 246 -1.45 -8.87 2.84
C ALA A 246 -2.33 -9.04 4.08
N HIS A 247 -2.61 -7.94 4.78
CA HIS A 247 -3.45 -7.92 5.97
C HIS A 247 -4.92 -8.27 5.66
N TRP A 248 -5.44 -7.82 4.52
CA TRP A 248 -6.76 -8.20 4.02
C TRP A 248 -6.84 -9.68 3.70
N TRP A 249 -5.86 -10.20 2.97
CA TRP A 249 -5.80 -11.63 2.66
C TRP A 249 -5.67 -12.49 3.91
N TYR A 250 -4.86 -12.08 4.88
CA TYR A 250 -4.56 -12.89 6.05
C TYR A 250 -5.75 -12.99 7.03
N TRP A 251 -6.46 -11.87 7.26
CA TRP A 251 -7.49 -11.77 8.29
C TRP A 251 -8.92 -11.61 7.76
N GLY A 252 -9.09 -11.19 6.50
CA GLY A 252 -10.39 -10.78 5.97
C GLY A 252 -11.09 -9.77 6.90
N LEU A 253 -12.40 -9.97 7.11
CA LEU A 253 -13.24 -9.10 7.93
C LEU A 253 -12.95 -9.17 9.44
N GLU A 254 -12.11 -10.10 9.91
CA GLU A 254 -11.77 -10.17 11.34
C GLU A 254 -11.01 -8.91 11.80
N ARG A 255 -10.10 -8.42 10.96
CA ARG A 255 -9.23 -7.27 11.26
C ARG A 255 -9.28 -6.16 10.22
N ASN A 256 -10.22 -6.19 9.30
CA ASN A 256 -10.38 -5.15 8.28
C ASN A 256 -11.83 -4.71 8.16
N TRP A 257 -12.01 -3.46 7.74
CA TRP A 257 -13.28 -2.92 7.29
C TRP A 257 -13.28 -2.83 5.78
N VAL A 258 -14.47 -3.03 5.22
CA VAL A 258 -14.77 -2.76 3.80
C VAL A 258 -15.78 -1.64 3.81
N LEU A 259 -15.37 -0.48 3.31
CA LEU A 259 -16.23 0.70 3.25
C LEU A 259 -16.95 0.70 1.89
N GLY A 260 -18.20 0.22 1.85
CA GLY A 260 -18.96 0.09 0.61
C GLY A 260 -19.01 -1.36 0.10
N ASP A 261 -19.24 -1.54 -1.20
CA ASP A 261 -19.43 -2.85 -1.83
C ASP A 261 -19.05 -2.82 -3.31
N ARG A 262 -19.18 -3.96 -4.01
CA ARG A 262 -18.84 -4.04 -5.44
C ARG A 262 -19.65 -3.09 -6.32
N THR A 263 -20.91 -2.82 -5.97
CA THR A 263 -21.86 -2.01 -6.75
C THR A 263 -21.62 -0.52 -6.55
N SER A 264 -21.37 -0.10 -5.32
CA SER A 264 -21.20 1.30 -4.95
C SER A 264 -19.75 1.78 -4.96
N GLY A 265 -18.80 0.88 -5.27
CA GLY A 265 -17.37 1.03 -5.00
C GLY A 265 -17.05 0.65 -3.55
N TYR A 266 -15.81 0.30 -3.27
CA TYR A 266 -15.39 -0.09 -1.92
C TYR A 266 -13.95 0.32 -1.66
N ILE A 267 -13.60 0.52 -0.38
CA ILE A 267 -12.22 0.70 0.07
C ILE A 267 -11.96 -0.27 1.22
N VAL A 268 -10.87 -1.03 1.14
CA VAL A 268 -10.41 -1.89 2.23
C VAL A 268 -9.47 -1.10 3.14
N VAL A 269 -9.75 -1.12 4.44
CA VAL A 269 -8.93 -0.46 5.46
C VAL A 269 -8.77 -1.40 6.65
N PRO A 270 -7.57 -1.52 7.26
CA PRO A 270 -7.42 -2.19 8.55
C PRO A 270 -8.42 -1.63 9.58
N ALA A 271 -9.07 -2.51 10.32
CA ALA A 271 -9.86 -2.13 11.48
C ALA A 271 -8.90 -1.57 12.54
N PRO A 272 -9.37 -0.65 13.41
CA PRO A 272 -8.55 -0.23 14.53
C PRO A 272 -8.17 -1.47 15.34
N LEU A 273 -6.87 -1.65 15.62
CA LEU A 273 -6.41 -2.74 16.47
C LEU A 273 -7.23 -2.71 17.76
N PRO A 274 -7.71 -3.86 18.26
CA PRO A 274 -8.26 -3.87 19.61
C PRO A 274 -7.16 -3.31 20.50
N VAL A 275 -7.44 -2.18 21.16
CA VAL A 275 -6.54 -1.63 22.19
C VAL A 275 -6.24 -2.82 23.09
N GLN A 276 -4.98 -3.28 23.11
CA GLN A 276 -4.56 -4.32 24.05
C GLN A 276 -5.09 -3.88 25.39
N ALA A 277 -5.86 -4.74 26.05
CA ALA A 277 -6.60 -4.43 27.26
C ALA A 277 -5.64 -3.92 28.36
N ALA A 278 -5.30 -2.64 28.30
CA ALA A 278 -4.90 -1.87 29.44
C ALA A 278 -6.19 -1.69 30.22
N ASN A 279 -6.37 -2.52 31.26
CA ASN A 279 -7.37 -2.43 32.32
C ASN A 279 -8.32 -1.23 32.17
N LEU A 280 -9.42 -1.42 31.44
CA LEU A 280 -10.56 -0.53 31.50
C LEU A 280 -11.79 -1.40 31.70
N ASP A 281 -12.30 -1.32 32.93
CA ASP A 281 -13.53 -1.96 33.35
C ASP A 281 -14.67 -1.70 32.36
N GLY A 282 -15.22 -2.78 31.81
CA GLY A 282 -16.66 -2.88 31.60
C GLY A 282 -17.31 -2.17 30.40
N ALA A 283 -16.62 -1.91 29.27
CA ALA A 283 -17.29 -1.38 28.07
C ALA A 283 -17.06 -2.25 26.82
N ARG A 284 -18.08 -3.04 26.45
CA ARG A 284 -18.17 -3.73 25.15
C ARG A 284 -18.43 -2.71 24.05
N VAL A 285 -17.56 -2.61 23.05
CA VAL A 285 -17.79 -1.81 21.85
C VAL A 285 -18.47 -2.68 20.79
N LEU A 286 -19.67 -2.26 20.40
CA LEU A 286 -20.49 -2.86 19.34
C LEU A 286 -19.84 -2.61 17.97
N ARG A 287 -19.65 -3.69 17.21
CA ARG A 287 -19.31 -3.63 15.78
C ARG A 287 -20.50 -2.99 15.04
N PRO A 288 -20.29 -2.19 13.99
CA PRO A 288 -21.40 -1.64 13.21
C PRO A 288 -22.18 -2.80 12.60
N GLU A 289 -23.46 -2.89 12.97
CA GLU A 289 -24.40 -3.90 12.48
C GLU A 289 -24.66 -3.73 10.97
N ASN A 290 -24.95 -4.88 10.34
CA ASN A 290 -25.37 -5.16 8.96
C ASN A 290 -26.01 -3.99 8.18
#